data_AF-A0A925WDP1-F1
#
_entry.id   AF-A0A925WDP1-F1
#
_cell.length_a   1.000
_cell.length_b   1.000
_cell.length_c   1.000
_cell.angle_alpha   90.00
_cell.angle_beta   90.00
_cell.angle_gamma   90.00
#
_symmetry.space_group_name_H-M   'P 1'
#
loop_
_entity.id
_entity.type
_entity.pdbx_description
1 polymer ?
#
loop_
_entity_poly.entity_id
_entity_poly.type
_entity_poly.pdbx_seq_one_letter_code
_entity_poly.pdbx_strand_id
1 'polypeptide(L)'
;MFQTWTAKIHRLSCLLSALLLLQAGGAELSLADFDNQSVFNNFSGDSGAFANGDSTISGSFANRIFQGESGASLKLRYSVKSGFCGVWNSLLGKETFPQHALNFTNLYGALRNSAGNPSRIEGICVTNFSFWARGDGNGDFEHALKIEFKSAAGKLTDSAVFKISNQTNWQQFQFPIRSFGEADRSRMKELVLVIEDWRNQNRAAGTLFLDSLVFTTDEPVTNPSRWGDDAVLDVISHRAFSYFLRFTDDLGFALDRSTFSDMVSVGTIGFQLTAYCIGHERGWAEKRELEKRVVNVLRNLRALPMGPEGGTVRAGHRGFYY
;
A
#
# COMPACT_ATOMS: atom_id res chain seq x y z
N MET A 1 70.14 -6.26 -33.58
CA MET A 1 71.03 -5.49 -32.70
C MET A 1 70.18 -4.98 -31.54
N PHE A 2 70.54 -5.37 -30.31
CA PHE A 2 70.05 -4.93 -28.98
C PHE A 2 68.57 -5.14 -28.64
N GLN A 3 68.18 -6.19 -27.89
CA GLN A 3 68.33 -6.50 -26.44
C GLN A 3 67.13 -6.04 -25.58
N THR A 4 66.39 -7.05 -25.08
CA THR A 4 65.78 -7.25 -23.73
C THR A 4 64.83 -6.16 -23.20
N TRP A 5 63.65 -6.48 -22.67
CA TRP A 5 63.43 -7.02 -21.32
C TRP A 5 62.12 -7.83 -21.18
N THR A 6 62.21 -8.88 -20.37
CA THR A 6 61.17 -9.80 -19.88
C THR A 6 60.29 -9.21 -18.77
N ALA A 7 58.99 -9.55 -18.73
CA ALA A 7 58.28 -9.99 -17.52
C ALA A 7 56.85 -10.49 -17.81
N LYS A 8 56.56 -11.72 -17.34
CA LYS A 8 55.24 -12.38 -17.24
C LYS A 8 54.32 -11.63 -16.28
N ILE A 9 53.04 -11.45 -16.63
CA ILE A 9 51.92 -11.54 -15.67
C ILE A 9 50.72 -12.24 -16.34
N HIS A 10 50.40 -13.44 -15.84
CA HIS A 10 49.10 -14.10 -15.99
C HIS A 10 48.08 -13.43 -15.06
N ARG A 11 46.79 -13.55 -15.44
CA ARG A 11 45.55 -13.27 -14.67
C ARG A 11 44.91 -11.89 -14.89
N LEU A 12 43.96 -11.84 -15.82
CA LEU A 12 42.71 -11.07 -15.69
C LEU A 12 41.60 -12.14 -15.72
N SER A 13 41.15 -12.68 -14.59
CA SER A 13 40.15 -12.09 -13.68
C SER A 13 38.87 -11.73 -14.45
N CYS A 14 37.91 -12.66 -14.40
CA CYS A 14 36.51 -12.43 -14.77
C CYS A 14 36.00 -11.19 -14.04
N LEU A 15 35.88 -10.08 -14.77
CA LEU A 15 35.05 -8.95 -14.35
C LEU A 15 33.60 -9.40 -14.53
N LEU A 16 33.02 -9.93 -13.45
CA LEU A 16 31.57 -9.89 -13.26
C LEU A 16 31.19 -8.41 -13.33
N SER A 17 30.62 -8.00 -14.44
CA SER A 17 29.89 -6.75 -14.58
C SER A 17 28.66 -6.81 -13.66
N ALA A 18 28.86 -6.48 -12.39
CA ALA A 18 27.79 -6.01 -11.54
C ALA A 18 27.33 -4.68 -12.13
N LEU A 19 26.32 -4.73 -13.02
CA LEU A 19 25.50 -3.57 -13.27
C LEU A 19 24.83 -3.23 -11.94
N LEU A 20 25.46 -2.32 -11.18
CA LEU A 20 24.72 -1.40 -10.33
C LEU A 20 23.86 -0.56 -11.28
N LEU A 21 22.69 -1.08 -11.63
CA LEU A 21 21.58 -0.24 -12.00
C LEU A 21 21.37 0.67 -10.80
N LEU A 22 21.81 1.93 -10.91
CA LEU A 22 21.22 2.99 -10.11
C LEU A 22 19.72 2.93 -10.43
N GLN A 23 18.93 2.28 -9.58
CA GLN A 23 17.50 2.54 -9.55
C GLN A 23 17.40 4.04 -9.28
N ALA A 24 16.95 4.80 -10.27
CA ALA A 24 16.42 6.13 -10.01
C ALA A 24 15.33 5.92 -8.95
N GLY A 25 15.62 6.32 -7.71
CA GLY A 25 14.77 6.04 -6.56
C GLY A 25 13.38 6.62 -6.82
N GLY A 26 12.37 5.76 -6.77
CA GLY A 26 10.97 6.18 -6.75
C GLY A 26 10.53 6.44 -5.32
N ALA A 27 9.44 7.20 -5.14
CA ALA A 27 8.87 7.43 -3.82
C ALA A 27 8.41 6.11 -3.21
N GLU A 28 8.79 5.90 -1.95
CA GLU A 28 8.39 4.76 -1.14
C GLU A 28 7.12 5.10 -0.36
N LEU A 29 6.21 4.13 -0.32
CA LEU A 29 4.99 4.17 0.45
C LEU A 29 5.04 3.00 1.43
N SER A 30 5.39 3.29 2.69
CA SER A 30 5.36 2.30 3.77
C SER A 30 3.92 1.84 3.95
N LEU A 31 3.65 0.55 3.72
CA LEU A 31 2.39 -0.08 4.09
C LEU A 31 2.41 -0.36 5.60
N ALA A 32 3.45 -1.02 6.09
CA ALA A 32 3.64 -1.31 7.51
C ALA A 32 5.12 -1.55 7.83
N ASP A 33 5.66 -0.77 8.77
CA ASP A 33 6.95 -1.01 9.44
C ASP A 33 6.77 -1.73 10.79
N PHE A 34 5.56 -1.71 11.35
CA PHE A 34 5.17 -2.32 12.63
C PHE A 34 5.75 -1.67 13.89
N ASP A 35 6.45 -0.55 13.77
CA ASP A 35 7.08 0.17 14.89
C ASP A 35 6.05 0.69 15.90
N ASN A 36 4.89 1.12 15.39
CA ASN A 36 3.76 1.56 16.20
C ASN A 36 2.97 0.41 16.84
N GLN A 37 3.29 -0.85 16.51
CA GLN A 37 2.62 -2.07 17.00
C GLN A 37 1.09 -2.02 16.81
N SER A 38 0.65 -1.34 15.76
CA SER A 38 -0.75 -1.18 15.40
C SER A 38 -1.23 -2.32 14.51
N VAL A 39 -2.51 -2.63 14.63
CA VAL A 39 -3.21 -3.57 13.73
C VAL A 39 -3.59 -2.91 12.38
N PHE A 40 -3.58 -1.58 12.31
CA PHE A 40 -3.85 -0.83 11.09
C PHE A 40 -2.56 -0.52 10.35
N ASN A 41 -2.60 -0.71 9.03
CA ASN A 41 -1.53 -0.31 8.15
C ASN A 41 -1.63 1.19 7.79
N ASN A 42 -0.55 1.76 7.25
CA ASN A 42 -0.42 3.18 6.91
C ASN A 42 -1.34 3.61 5.75
N PHE A 43 -2.05 2.68 5.11
CA PHE A 43 -3.01 2.97 4.04
C PHE A 43 -4.45 2.94 4.54
N SER A 44 -4.67 3.00 5.87
CA SER A 44 -5.99 2.92 6.50
C SER A 44 -6.70 1.58 6.27
N GLY A 45 -5.94 0.52 5.96
CA GLY A 45 -6.46 -0.83 5.76
C GLY A 45 -6.49 -1.64 7.05
N ASP A 46 -7.43 -2.59 7.10
CA ASP A 46 -7.50 -3.61 8.17
C ASP A 46 -6.53 -4.77 7.89
N SER A 47 -6.31 -5.61 8.90
CA SER A 47 -5.51 -6.83 8.76
C SER A 47 -6.12 -7.98 9.54
N GLY A 48 -5.76 -9.20 9.16
CA GLY A 48 -6.28 -10.39 9.81
C GLY A 48 -5.44 -11.64 9.56
N ALA A 49 -5.83 -12.72 10.22
CA ALA A 49 -5.20 -14.03 10.09
C ALA A 49 -6.24 -15.08 9.69
N PHE A 50 -5.80 -16.11 8.98
CA PHE A 50 -6.65 -17.21 8.54
C PHE A 50 -5.89 -18.54 8.60
N ALA A 51 -6.65 -19.62 8.71
CA ALA A 51 -6.14 -20.99 8.69
C ALA A 51 -7.18 -21.93 8.08
N ASN A 52 -6.71 -22.98 7.41
CA ASN A 52 -7.51 -24.03 6.80
C ASN A 52 -6.85 -25.39 7.05
N GLY A 53 -7.65 -26.44 7.24
CA GLY A 53 -7.14 -27.76 7.64
C GLY A 53 -6.57 -27.76 9.05
N ASP A 54 -5.56 -28.59 9.31
CA ASP A 54 -4.87 -28.68 10.60
C ASP A 54 -3.71 -27.66 10.71
N SER A 55 -3.90 -26.49 10.12
CA SER A 55 -2.94 -25.39 10.18
C SER A 55 -3.32 -24.38 11.27
N THR A 56 -2.32 -23.68 11.80
CA THR A 56 -2.51 -22.57 12.73
C THR A 56 -1.53 -21.46 12.43
N ILE A 57 -1.90 -20.23 12.78
CA ILE A 57 -1.02 -19.08 12.74
C ILE A 57 -1.38 -18.12 13.87
N SER A 58 -0.37 -17.47 14.44
CA SER A 58 -0.52 -16.38 15.40
C SER A 58 0.45 -15.26 15.07
N GLY A 59 -0.07 -14.04 15.03
CA GLY A 59 0.71 -12.81 14.86
C GLY A 59 0.93 -12.12 16.21
N SER A 60 2.13 -11.57 16.39
CA SER A 60 2.49 -10.73 17.55
C SER A 60 3.62 -9.78 17.14
N PHE A 61 3.85 -8.70 17.90
CA PHE A 61 4.97 -7.81 17.63
C PHE A 61 6.22 -8.18 18.44
N ALA A 62 7.40 -8.10 17.82
CA ALA A 62 8.68 -8.35 18.45
C ALA A 62 9.50 -7.05 18.55
N ASN A 63 9.58 -6.48 19.75
CA ASN A 63 10.26 -5.22 20.05
C ASN A 63 11.78 -5.33 20.32
N ARG A 64 12.37 -6.51 20.05
CA ARG A 64 13.82 -6.78 20.17
C ARG A 64 14.40 -7.47 18.94
N ILE A 65 13.54 -7.78 17.97
CA ILE A 65 13.91 -8.41 16.70
C ILE A 65 13.19 -7.58 15.66
N PHE A 66 13.89 -6.61 15.09
CA PHE A 66 13.37 -5.69 14.08
C PHE A 66 14.51 -5.36 13.11
N GLN A 67 14.15 -4.83 11.96
CA GLN A 67 15.08 -4.28 10.98
C GLN A 67 15.36 -2.81 11.34
N GLY A 68 16.60 -2.34 11.17
CA GLY A 68 16.98 -0.96 11.53
C GLY A 68 17.48 -0.80 12.97
N GLU A 69 17.50 0.45 13.46
CA GLU A 69 18.13 0.82 14.74
C GLU A 69 17.17 0.73 15.94
N SER A 70 15.88 0.93 15.73
CA SER A 70 14.82 0.87 16.75
C SER A 70 13.50 0.51 16.10
N GLY A 71 12.61 -0.21 16.79
CA GLY A 71 11.30 -0.51 16.23
C GLY A 71 10.67 -1.79 16.77
N ALA A 72 9.79 -2.37 15.97
CA ALA A 72 9.27 -3.71 16.16
C ALA A 72 9.02 -4.39 14.82
N SER A 73 9.07 -5.72 14.78
CA SER A 73 8.66 -6.49 13.60
C SER A 73 7.39 -7.29 13.86
N LEU A 74 6.71 -7.70 12.80
CA LEU A 74 5.65 -8.70 12.87
C LEU A 74 6.26 -10.10 13.00
N LYS A 75 6.04 -10.73 14.14
CA LYS A 75 6.36 -12.13 14.39
C LYS A 75 5.17 -13.02 14.06
N LEU A 76 5.35 -13.94 13.12
CA LEU A 76 4.38 -14.98 12.79
C LEU A 76 4.89 -16.33 13.31
N ARG A 77 4.13 -16.96 14.20
CA ARG A 77 4.30 -18.38 14.54
C ARG A 77 3.24 -19.17 13.82
N TYR A 78 3.63 -20.18 13.05
CA TYR A 78 2.71 -20.98 12.26
C TYR A 78 2.96 -22.48 12.45
N SER A 79 1.95 -23.27 12.13
CA SER A 79 1.99 -24.72 11.97
C SER A 79 1.19 -25.10 10.74
N VAL A 80 1.75 -25.89 9.83
CA VAL A 80 1.11 -26.29 8.56
C VAL A 80 1.21 -27.80 8.35
N LYS A 81 0.50 -28.56 9.19
CA LYS A 81 0.45 -30.03 9.09
C LYS A 81 -0.34 -30.49 7.88
N SER A 82 -1.46 -29.81 7.60
CA SER A 82 -2.29 -29.96 6.42
C SER A 82 -2.94 -28.60 6.08
N GLY A 83 -3.18 -28.35 4.80
CA GLY A 83 -3.81 -27.12 4.34
C GLY A 83 -2.86 -25.91 4.32
N PHE A 84 -3.36 -24.76 4.76
CA PHE A 84 -2.63 -23.50 4.68
C PHE A 84 -3.11 -22.49 5.71
N CYS A 85 -2.21 -21.59 6.12
CA CYS A 85 -2.53 -20.47 6.99
C CYS A 85 -1.83 -19.20 6.49
N GLY A 86 -2.19 -18.06 7.07
CA GLY A 86 -1.62 -16.81 6.61
C GLY A 86 -2.16 -15.58 7.31
N VAL A 87 -1.69 -14.43 6.85
CA VAL A 87 -2.20 -13.11 7.23
C VAL A 87 -2.53 -12.30 5.98
N TRP A 88 -3.53 -11.45 6.07
CA TRP A 88 -3.93 -10.54 5.00
C TRP A 88 -3.90 -9.09 5.48
N ASN A 89 -3.68 -8.17 4.55
CA ASN A 89 -3.74 -6.74 4.75
C ASN A 89 -4.58 -6.12 3.63
N SER A 90 -5.60 -5.35 3.99
CA SER A 90 -6.34 -4.55 3.03
C SER A 90 -5.47 -3.38 2.55
N LEU A 91 -5.47 -3.15 1.25
CA LEU A 91 -4.85 -2.04 0.56
C LEU A 91 -5.91 -0.96 0.37
N LEU A 92 -5.86 0.08 1.20
CA LEU A 92 -6.84 1.16 1.28
C LEU A 92 -8.22 0.73 1.83
N GLY A 93 -8.58 1.26 3.00
CA GLY A 93 -9.85 0.99 3.67
C GLY A 93 -10.02 -0.48 4.09
N LYS A 94 -11.11 -0.80 4.80
CA LYS A 94 -11.38 -2.19 5.25
C LYS A 94 -11.78 -3.13 4.12
N GLU A 95 -11.60 -4.44 4.35
CA GLU A 95 -11.97 -5.51 3.41
C GLU A 95 -13.47 -5.44 3.02
N THR A 96 -14.35 -5.14 3.98
CA THR A 96 -15.80 -5.01 3.79
C THR A 96 -16.22 -3.83 2.89
N PHE A 97 -15.27 -3.00 2.46
CA PHE A 97 -15.51 -1.86 1.57
C PHE A 97 -14.74 -2.02 0.24
N PRO A 98 -15.19 -2.92 -0.65
CA PRO A 98 -14.49 -3.28 -1.89
C PRO A 98 -14.44 -2.15 -2.93
N GLN A 99 -15.26 -1.11 -2.78
CA GLN A 99 -15.20 0.08 -3.63
C GLN A 99 -13.89 0.87 -3.45
N HIS A 100 -13.29 0.83 -2.26
CA HIS A 100 -12.00 1.45 -1.99
C HIS A 100 -10.87 0.49 -2.33
N ALA A 101 -10.14 0.81 -3.39
CA ALA A 101 -9.01 0.04 -3.88
C ALA A 101 -7.91 0.98 -4.37
N LEU A 102 -6.68 0.49 -4.42
CA LEU A 102 -5.56 1.21 -5.02
C LEU A 102 -5.44 0.90 -6.51
N ASN A 103 -5.19 1.94 -7.29
CA ASN A 103 -4.88 1.82 -8.70
C ASN A 103 -3.36 1.81 -8.88
N PHE A 104 -2.76 0.63 -9.07
CA PHE A 104 -1.31 0.52 -9.22
C PHE A 104 -0.79 1.03 -10.58
N THR A 105 -1.67 1.35 -11.54
CA THR A 105 -1.28 1.96 -12.83
C THR A 105 -1.52 3.46 -12.89
N ASN A 106 -2.27 4.01 -11.92
CA ASN A 106 -2.47 5.45 -11.74
C ASN A 106 -2.88 5.73 -10.29
N LEU A 107 -1.89 5.74 -9.40
CA LEU A 107 -2.06 5.76 -7.95
C LEU A 107 -2.98 6.88 -7.48
N TYR A 108 -2.86 8.08 -8.05
CA TYR A 108 -3.63 9.25 -7.65
C TYR A 108 -4.88 9.51 -8.51
N GLY A 109 -5.18 8.66 -9.49
CA GLY A 109 -6.41 8.69 -10.26
C GLY A 109 -6.58 9.98 -11.07
N ALA A 110 -7.65 10.73 -10.80
CA ALA A 110 -8.00 11.96 -11.50
C ALA A 110 -7.14 13.18 -11.12
N LEU A 111 -6.29 13.03 -10.10
CA LEU A 111 -5.47 14.11 -9.58
C LEU A 111 -4.39 14.52 -10.61
N ARG A 112 -4.23 15.83 -10.83
CA ARG A 112 -3.36 16.44 -11.85
C ARG A 112 -2.30 17.34 -11.24
N ASN A 113 -1.12 17.40 -11.85
CA ASN A 113 -0.02 18.24 -11.40
C ASN A 113 -0.41 19.73 -11.42
N SER A 114 -0.05 20.45 -10.34
CA SER A 114 -0.09 21.91 -10.33
C SER A 114 1.04 22.47 -11.21
N ALA A 115 0.82 23.64 -11.81
CA ALA A 115 1.89 24.33 -12.53
C ALA A 115 3.00 24.73 -11.54
N GLY A 116 4.24 24.29 -11.81
CA GLY A 116 5.38 24.57 -10.93
C GLY A 116 5.51 23.64 -9.71
N ASN A 117 4.74 22.56 -9.63
CA ASN A 117 4.87 21.58 -8.56
C ASN A 117 6.09 20.66 -8.80
N PRO A 118 7.02 20.55 -7.83
CA PRO A 118 8.18 19.67 -7.96
C PRO A 118 7.87 18.16 -7.83
N SER A 119 6.69 17.80 -7.32
CA SER A 119 6.18 16.42 -7.23
C SER A 119 5.37 16.07 -8.48
N ARG A 120 5.68 14.94 -9.12
CA ARG A 120 4.83 14.37 -10.18
C ARG A 120 3.82 13.41 -9.55
N ILE A 121 2.55 13.66 -9.75
CA ILE A 121 1.44 12.86 -9.19
C ILE A 121 0.50 12.27 -10.26
N GLU A 122 0.65 12.67 -11.53
CA GLU A 122 -0.14 12.12 -12.63
C GLU A 122 0.44 10.80 -13.14
N GLY A 123 -0.43 9.80 -13.32
CA GLY A 123 -0.03 8.53 -13.95
C GLY A 123 1.06 7.81 -13.16
N ILE A 124 1.09 8.00 -11.84
CA ILE A 124 2.06 7.35 -10.96
C ILE A 124 1.73 5.88 -10.85
N CYS A 125 2.68 5.04 -11.22
CA CYS A 125 2.57 3.60 -11.15
C CYS A 125 3.26 3.08 -9.90
N VAL A 126 2.64 2.11 -9.24
CA VAL A 126 3.35 1.24 -8.28
C VAL A 126 4.24 0.30 -9.09
N THR A 127 5.52 0.26 -8.76
CA THR A 127 6.56 -0.42 -9.55
C THR A 127 7.03 -1.70 -8.88
N ASN A 128 7.08 -1.70 -7.55
CA ASN A 128 7.60 -2.80 -6.76
C ASN A 128 6.88 -2.89 -5.42
N PHE A 129 6.82 -4.09 -4.87
CA PHE A 129 6.57 -4.33 -3.46
C PHE A 129 7.81 -4.98 -2.85
N SER A 130 8.22 -4.56 -1.66
CA SER A 130 9.34 -5.17 -0.95
C SER A 130 9.02 -5.36 0.52
N PHE A 131 9.69 -6.32 1.14
CA PHE A 131 9.61 -6.58 2.56
C PHE A 131 10.93 -7.15 3.06
N TRP A 132 11.22 -6.93 4.33
CA TRP A 132 12.31 -7.60 5.03
C TRP A 132 11.78 -8.82 5.77
N ALA A 133 12.55 -9.91 5.75
CA ALA A 133 12.20 -11.12 6.48
C ALA A 133 13.43 -11.84 7.04
N ARG A 134 13.20 -12.62 8.10
CA ARG A 134 14.16 -13.57 8.70
C ARG A 134 13.44 -14.69 9.46
N GLY A 135 14.17 -15.76 9.74
CA GLY A 135 13.74 -16.79 10.69
C GLY A 135 14.19 -16.52 12.13
N ASP A 136 13.99 -17.53 12.97
CA ASP A 136 14.34 -17.51 14.39
C ASP A 136 15.69 -18.17 14.72
N GLY A 137 16.32 -18.84 13.75
CA GLY A 137 17.59 -19.57 13.89
C GLY A 137 17.44 -21.01 14.37
N ASN A 138 16.22 -21.47 14.68
CA ASN A 138 16.00 -22.79 15.27
C ASN A 138 15.83 -23.87 14.18
N GLY A 139 16.96 -24.38 13.71
CA GLY A 139 17.03 -25.46 12.73
C GLY A 139 17.41 -24.99 11.33
N ASP A 140 17.89 -25.93 10.50
CA ASP A 140 18.44 -25.65 9.18
C ASP A 140 17.40 -25.84 8.08
N PHE A 141 16.72 -24.75 7.73
CA PHE A 141 15.70 -24.76 6.70
C PHE A 141 15.31 -23.39 6.15
N GLU A 142 14.41 -23.39 5.17
CA GLU A 142 13.75 -22.21 4.64
C GLU A 142 12.23 -22.27 4.84
N HIS A 143 11.63 -21.11 5.11
CA HIS A 143 10.20 -20.87 5.02
C HIS A 143 9.85 -20.55 3.56
N ALA A 144 8.87 -21.27 3.00
CA ALA A 144 8.27 -20.89 1.73
C ALA A 144 7.04 -20.01 1.99
N LEU A 145 7.18 -18.71 1.76
CA LEU A 145 6.13 -17.72 1.93
C LEU A 145 5.61 -17.28 0.56
N LYS A 146 4.34 -17.55 0.27
CA LYS A 146 3.67 -17.03 -0.92
C LYS A 146 3.08 -15.66 -0.62
N ILE A 147 3.42 -14.67 -1.44
CA ILE A 147 2.77 -13.36 -1.44
C ILE A 147 1.76 -13.36 -2.57
N GLU A 148 0.51 -13.00 -2.26
CA GLU A 148 -0.57 -12.84 -3.23
C GLU A 148 -1.08 -11.40 -3.20
N PHE A 149 -1.40 -10.89 -4.37
CA PHE A 149 -2.17 -9.67 -4.52
C PHE A 149 -3.54 -9.99 -5.08
N LYS A 150 -4.59 -9.44 -4.47
CA LYS A 150 -5.97 -9.63 -4.93
C LYS A 150 -6.62 -8.32 -5.32
N SER A 151 -7.51 -8.39 -6.30
CA SER A 151 -8.32 -7.27 -6.72
C SER A 151 -9.49 -7.05 -5.78
N ALA A 152 -10.17 -5.91 -5.90
CA ALA A 152 -11.41 -5.61 -5.19
C ALA A 152 -12.55 -6.62 -5.40
N ALA A 153 -12.47 -7.45 -6.43
CA ALA A 153 -13.40 -8.55 -6.67
C ALA A 153 -13.00 -9.85 -5.93
N GLY A 154 -11.98 -9.81 -5.07
CA GLY A 154 -11.43 -10.98 -4.36
C GLY A 154 -10.62 -11.93 -5.25
N LYS A 155 -10.40 -11.56 -6.53
CA LYS A 155 -9.69 -12.40 -7.49
C LYS A 155 -8.18 -12.23 -7.34
N LEU A 156 -7.45 -13.35 -7.32
CA LEU A 156 -5.99 -13.35 -7.41
C LEU A 156 -5.57 -12.59 -8.68
N THR A 157 -4.78 -11.53 -8.47
CA THR A 157 -4.20 -10.70 -9.54
C THR A 157 -2.84 -11.25 -9.93
N ASP A 158 -1.96 -11.48 -8.95
CA ASP A 158 -0.68 -12.17 -9.14
C ASP A 158 -0.15 -12.71 -7.81
N SER A 159 0.83 -13.61 -7.87
CA SER A 159 1.51 -14.16 -6.70
C SER A 159 2.94 -14.60 -6.99
N ALA A 160 3.79 -14.57 -5.96
CA ALA A 160 5.14 -15.11 -6.01
C ALA A 160 5.48 -15.83 -4.71
N VAL A 161 6.35 -16.83 -4.80
CA VAL A 161 6.84 -17.60 -3.63
C VAL A 161 8.27 -17.19 -3.32
N PHE A 162 8.51 -16.83 -2.07
CA PHE A 162 9.81 -16.43 -1.55
C PHE A 162 10.33 -17.49 -0.58
N LYS A 163 11.60 -17.83 -0.72
CA LYS A 163 12.32 -18.71 0.20
C LYS A 163 13.06 -17.85 1.20
N ILE A 164 12.60 -17.87 2.44
CA ILE A 164 13.17 -17.11 3.56
C ILE A 164 13.99 -18.08 4.38
N SER A 165 15.30 -17.87 4.47
CA SER A 165 16.15 -18.68 5.33
C SER A 165 15.69 -18.60 6.79
N ASN A 166 15.68 -19.71 7.51
CA ASN A 166 15.38 -19.73 8.95
C ASN A 166 16.52 -19.14 9.79
N GLN A 167 17.57 -18.61 9.17
CA GLN A 167 18.66 -17.93 9.84
C GLN A 167 18.24 -16.57 10.40
N THR A 168 19.09 -16.00 11.27
CA THR A 168 18.81 -14.77 12.01
C THR A 168 19.15 -13.49 11.27
N ASN A 169 19.76 -13.57 10.09
CA ASN A 169 20.08 -12.39 9.29
C ASN A 169 18.85 -11.92 8.53
N TRP A 170 18.55 -10.63 8.63
CA TRP A 170 17.53 -9.98 7.83
C TRP A 170 17.90 -10.00 6.35
N GLN A 171 16.93 -10.37 5.51
CA GLN A 171 17.05 -10.36 4.05
C GLN A 171 15.89 -9.55 3.46
N GLN A 172 16.18 -8.77 2.43
CA GLN A 172 15.15 -8.04 1.70
C GLN A 172 14.68 -8.85 0.50
N PHE A 173 13.38 -8.92 0.31
CA PHE A 173 12.72 -9.57 -0.82
C PHE A 173 11.96 -8.53 -1.63
N GLN A 174 11.91 -8.73 -2.95
CA GLN A 174 11.26 -7.81 -3.88
C GLN A 174 10.29 -8.57 -4.79
N PHE A 175 9.13 -7.99 -5.00
CA PHE A 175 8.07 -8.45 -5.90
C PHE A 175 7.82 -7.34 -6.94
N PRO A 176 8.45 -7.42 -8.12
CA PRO A 176 8.26 -6.43 -9.18
C PRO A 176 6.82 -6.43 -9.70
N ILE A 177 6.07 -5.36 -9.41
CA ILE A 177 4.65 -5.20 -9.76
C ILE A 177 4.43 -5.02 -11.27
N ARG A 178 5.41 -4.46 -11.97
CA ARG A 178 5.34 -4.27 -13.43
C ARG A 178 5.37 -5.59 -14.22
N SER A 179 5.76 -6.68 -13.57
CA SER A 179 5.92 -7.99 -14.20
C SER A 179 4.63 -8.80 -14.26
N PHE A 180 3.50 -8.27 -13.77
CA PHE A 180 2.20 -8.98 -13.64
C PHE A 180 1.51 -9.30 -14.98
N GLY A 181 2.22 -9.19 -16.11
CA GLY A 181 1.69 -9.45 -17.44
C GLY A 181 0.40 -8.66 -17.72
N GLU A 182 -0.65 -9.37 -18.10
CA GLU A 182 -1.96 -8.82 -18.50
C GLU A 182 -2.95 -8.61 -17.33
N ALA A 183 -2.55 -8.86 -16.08
CA ALA A 183 -3.44 -8.72 -14.94
C ALA A 183 -3.92 -7.26 -14.75
N ASP A 184 -5.22 -7.08 -14.49
CA ASP A 184 -5.76 -5.77 -14.15
C ASP A 184 -5.29 -5.34 -12.75
N ARG A 185 -4.43 -4.32 -12.74
CA ARG A 185 -3.83 -3.75 -11.53
C ARG A 185 -4.49 -2.43 -11.11
N SER A 186 -5.61 -2.06 -11.72
CA SER A 186 -6.28 -0.78 -11.45
C SER A 186 -7.14 -0.81 -10.18
N ARG A 187 -7.41 -1.99 -9.63
CA ARG A 187 -8.28 -2.19 -8.46
C ARG A 187 -7.70 -3.17 -7.43
N MET A 188 -6.49 -2.90 -6.96
CA MET A 188 -5.80 -3.71 -5.96
C MET A 188 -6.41 -3.51 -4.57
N LYS A 189 -6.75 -4.59 -3.89
CA LYS A 189 -7.45 -4.54 -2.60
C LYS A 189 -6.77 -5.29 -1.47
N GLU A 190 -6.05 -6.37 -1.73
CA GLU A 190 -5.43 -7.13 -0.64
C GLU A 190 -4.01 -7.55 -0.97
N LEU A 191 -3.16 -7.50 0.05
CA LEU A 191 -1.88 -8.19 0.13
C LEU A 191 -2.05 -9.36 1.09
N VAL A 192 -1.82 -10.59 0.62
CA VAL A 192 -2.01 -11.81 1.40
C VAL A 192 -0.69 -12.58 1.47
N LEU A 193 -0.35 -13.01 2.67
CA LEU A 193 0.84 -13.80 2.98
C LEU A 193 0.37 -15.20 3.33
N VAL A 194 0.71 -16.19 2.51
CA VAL A 194 0.23 -17.57 2.62
C VAL A 194 1.39 -18.52 2.87
N ILE A 195 1.21 -19.42 3.83
CA ILE A 195 2.12 -20.52 4.13
C ILE A 195 1.34 -21.81 3.90
N GLU A 196 1.79 -22.60 2.92
CA GLU A 196 1.15 -23.86 2.52
C GLU A 196 1.98 -25.06 2.98
N ASP A 197 1.29 -26.13 3.35
CA ASP A 197 1.87 -27.40 3.77
C ASP A 197 2.84 -27.99 2.73
N TRP A 198 2.42 -28.13 1.48
CA TRP A 198 3.16 -28.82 0.43
C TRP A 198 4.42 -28.07 -0.03
N ARG A 199 4.53 -26.77 0.26
CA ARG A 199 5.74 -25.97 0.04
C ARG A 199 6.66 -25.92 1.26
N ASN A 200 6.13 -26.29 2.42
CA ASN A 200 6.83 -26.32 3.71
C ASN A 200 6.87 -27.76 4.29
N GLN A 201 6.89 -28.75 3.41
CA GLN A 201 6.90 -30.18 3.77
C GLN A 201 8.02 -30.48 4.77
N ASN A 202 7.76 -31.41 5.69
CA ASN A 202 8.63 -31.82 6.80
C ASN A 202 8.71 -30.86 8.00
N ARG A 203 7.78 -29.90 8.14
CA ARG A 203 7.77 -28.94 9.26
C ARG A 203 6.40 -28.82 9.88
N ALA A 204 6.26 -29.31 11.11
CA ALA A 204 5.02 -29.11 11.85
C ALA A 204 4.82 -27.63 12.24
N ALA A 205 5.90 -26.85 12.43
CA ALA A 205 5.82 -25.45 12.83
C ALA A 205 7.04 -24.63 12.41
N GLY A 206 6.90 -23.30 12.41
CA GLY A 206 7.98 -22.34 12.18
C GLY A 206 7.67 -20.96 12.77
N THR A 207 8.71 -20.15 12.93
CA THR A 207 8.62 -18.75 13.34
C THR A 207 9.34 -17.88 12.32
N LEU A 208 8.63 -16.93 11.71
CA LEU A 208 9.24 -15.89 10.86
C LEU A 208 8.97 -14.49 11.41
N PHE A 209 9.86 -13.56 11.06
CA PHE A 209 9.71 -12.15 11.34
C PHE A 209 9.65 -11.39 10.02
N LEU A 210 8.74 -10.42 9.94
CA LEU A 210 8.51 -9.56 8.79
C LEU A 210 8.58 -8.12 9.22
N ASP A 211 9.20 -7.29 8.40
CA ASP A 211 9.41 -5.88 8.69
C ASP A 211 9.36 -5.07 7.39
N SER A 212 9.01 -3.79 7.49
CA SER A 212 9.15 -2.80 6.42
C SER A 212 8.54 -3.26 5.09
N LEU A 213 7.22 -3.46 5.11
CA LEU A 213 6.40 -3.75 3.93
C LEU A 213 6.21 -2.43 3.17
N VAL A 214 6.82 -2.32 2.00
CA VAL A 214 6.93 -1.06 1.26
C VAL A 214 6.51 -1.24 -0.19
N PHE A 215 5.73 -0.30 -0.71
CA PHE A 215 5.54 -0.13 -2.14
C PHE A 215 6.47 0.95 -2.67
N THR A 216 7.16 0.68 -3.77
CA THR A 216 7.90 1.71 -4.53
C THR A 216 7.04 2.15 -5.70
N THR A 217 7.06 3.44 -6.01
CA THR A 217 6.36 4.02 -7.16
C THR A 217 7.33 4.56 -8.21
N ASP A 218 6.83 5.15 -9.29
CA ASP A 218 7.62 6.00 -10.19
C ASP A 218 7.38 7.50 -9.96
N GLU A 219 6.78 7.85 -8.81
CA GLU A 219 6.79 9.23 -8.35
C GLU A 219 8.23 9.63 -8.01
N PRO A 220 8.73 10.78 -8.50
CA PRO A 220 10.04 11.29 -8.11
C PRO A 220 10.12 11.49 -6.59
N VAL A 221 11.24 11.10 -6.00
CA VAL A 221 11.49 11.36 -4.58
C VAL A 221 11.40 12.86 -4.31
N THR A 222 10.52 13.22 -3.39
CA THR A 222 10.29 14.60 -2.97
C THR A 222 11.32 15.00 -1.93
N ASN A 223 11.83 16.23 -2.01
CA ASN A 223 12.72 16.79 -0.98
C ASN A 223 12.23 18.18 -0.56
N PRO A 224 11.21 18.23 0.33
CA PRO A 224 10.57 19.48 0.73
C PRO A 224 11.55 20.51 1.33
N SER A 225 12.65 20.06 1.94
CA SER A 225 13.66 20.96 2.52
C SER A 225 14.39 21.83 1.49
N ARG A 226 14.30 21.48 0.20
CA ARG A 226 14.90 22.23 -0.92
C ARG A 226 13.89 23.11 -1.65
N TRP A 227 12.64 23.14 -1.22
CA TRP A 227 11.56 23.87 -1.86
C TRP A 227 11.24 25.15 -1.08
N GLY A 228 10.74 26.17 -1.78
CA GLY A 228 10.15 27.34 -1.10
C GLY A 228 8.80 27.01 -0.49
N ASP A 229 8.38 27.80 0.50
CA ASP A 229 7.14 27.58 1.26
C ASP A 229 5.91 27.39 0.37
N ASP A 230 5.76 28.18 -0.70
CA ASP A 230 4.64 28.06 -1.64
C ASP A 230 4.57 26.68 -2.31
N ALA A 231 5.72 26.11 -2.68
CA ALA A 231 5.77 24.79 -3.30
C ALA A 231 5.47 23.67 -2.29
N VAL A 232 5.91 23.84 -1.04
CA VAL A 232 5.57 22.92 0.06
C VAL A 232 4.07 22.97 0.35
N LEU A 233 3.50 24.18 0.48
CA LEU A 233 2.07 24.38 0.72
C LEU A 233 1.21 23.89 -0.45
N ASP A 234 1.64 24.08 -1.71
CA ASP A 234 0.94 23.54 -2.87
C ASP A 234 0.89 22.01 -2.80
N VAL A 235 2.02 21.33 -2.57
CA VAL A 235 2.06 19.85 -2.44
C VAL A 235 1.16 19.36 -1.30
N ILE A 236 1.21 19.99 -0.12
CA ILE A 236 0.37 19.60 1.01
C ILE A 236 -1.11 19.79 0.68
N SER A 237 -1.50 20.96 0.17
CA SER A 237 -2.89 21.28 -0.17
C SER A 237 -3.42 20.36 -1.27
N HIS A 238 -2.58 20.08 -2.25
CA HIS A 238 -2.88 19.20 -3.38
C HIS A 238 -3.08 17.74 -2.96
N ARG A 239 -2.20 17.22 -2.10
CA ARG A 239 -2.35 15.87 -1.53
C ARG A 239 -3.54 15.80 -0.57
N ALA A 240 -3.84 16.85 0.19
CA ALA A 240 -5.04 16.93 1.02
C ALA A 240 -6.32 16.92 0.17
N PHE A 241 -6.34 17.64 -0.96
CA PHE A 241 -7.45 17.63 -1.91
C PHE A 241 -7.77 16.22 -2.44
N SER A 242 -6.75 15.36 -2.60
CA SER A 242 -6.94 13.97 -3.03
C SER A 242 -7.89 13.17 -2.13
N TYR A 243 -8.03 13.54 -0.85
CA TYR A 243 -8.97 12.92 0.08
C TYR A 243 -10.40 13.03 -0.46
N PHE A 244 -10.80 14.22 -0.90
CA PHE A 244 -12.16 14.51 -1.38
C PHE A 244 -12.50 13.86 -2.72
N LEU A 245 -11.49 13.43 -3.49
CA LEU A 245 -11.68 12.65 -4.71
C LEU A 245 -11.80 11.14 -4.43
N ARG A 246 -11.04 10.66 -3.44
CA ARG A 246 -10.84 9.22 -3.18
C ARG A 246 -11.80 8.64 -2.15
N PHE A 247 -12.02 9.34 -1.04
CA PHE A 247 -12.77 8.84 0.10
C PHE A 247 -14.19 9.40 0.08
N THR A 248 -14.99 8.89 -0.85
CA THR A 248 -16.42 9.18 -0.95
C THR A 248 -17.23 7.89 -0.89
N ASP A 249 -18.45 7.96 -0.35
CA ASP A 249 -19.41 6.87 -0.42
C ASP A 249 -20.03 6.74 -1.83
N ASP A 250 -20.98 5.79 -1.98
CA ASP A 250 -21.68 5.55 -3.25
C ASP A 250 -22.60 6.71 -3.66
N LEU A 251 -22.99 7.58 -2.73
CA LEU A 251 -23.75 8.80 -3.00
C LEU A 251 -22.82 9.98 -3.37
N GLY A 252 -21.50 9.79 -3.29
CA GLY A 252 -20.48 10.79 -3.59
C GLY A 252 -20.14 11.72 -2.42
N PHE A 253 -20.67 11.46 -1.23
CA PHE A 253 -20.38 12.23 -0.02
C PHE A 253 -19.01 11.86 0.54
N ALA A 254 -18.21 12.86 0.89
CA ALA A 254 -16.94 12.63 1.55
C ALA A 254 -17.12 11.89 2.88
N LEU A 255 -16.31 10.85 3.08
CA LEU A 255 -16.29 10.08 4.32
C LEU A 255 -15.75 10.92 5.48
N ASP A 256 -16.24 10.66 6.69
CA ASP A 256 -15.74 11.28 7.91
C ASP A 256 -14.26 10.94 8.17
N ARG A 257 -13.86 9.73 7.79
CA ARG A 257 -12.49 9.21 7.97
C ARG A 257 -12.11 8.25 6.84
N SER A 258 -10.81 8.10 6.59
CA SER A 258 -10.28 7.15 5.60
C SER A 258 -10.19 5.70 6.10
N THR A 259 -10.31 5.49 7.42
CA THR A 259 -10.15 4.18 8.08
C THR A 259 -11.42 3.32 8.04
N PHE A 260 -12.58 3.94 8.01
CA PHE A 260 -13.88 3.29 7.96
C PHE A 260 -14.80 4.12 7.06
N SER A 261 -15.53 3.46 6.15
CA SER A 261 -16.54 4.12 5.31
C SER A 261 -17.95 3.93 5.86
N ASP A 262 -18.09 3.92 7.18
CA ASP A 262 -19.35 3.73 7.91
C ASP A 262 -20.08 5.05 8.19
N MET A 263 -19.40 6.19 8.02
CA MET A 263 -19.94 7.50 8.36
C MET A 263 -19.54 8.58 7.36
N VAL A 264 -20.50 9.47 7.10
CA VAL A 264 -20.30 10.75 6.41
C VAL A 264 -20.66 11.87 7.39
N SER A 265 -20.02 13.02 7.24
CA SER A 265 -20.32 14.20 8.06
C SER A 265 -20.81 15.33 7.15
N VAL A 266 -21.95 15.93 7.50
CA VAL A 266 -22.54 17.06 6.77
C VAL A 266 -21.55 18.22 6.66
N GLY A 267 -20.78 18.49 7.73
CA GLY A 267 -19.72 19.50 7.70
C GLY A 267 -18.63 19.17 6.69
N THR A 268 -18.21 17.90 6.62
CA THR A 268 -17.22 17.41 5.66
C THR A 268 -17.72 17.53 4.22
N ILE A 269 -19.01 17.33 3.96
CA ILE A 269 -19.60 17.58 2.62
C ILE A 269 -19.47 19.06 2.25
N GLY A 270 -19.66 19.99 3.20
CA GLY A 270 -19.42 21.42 2.97
C GLY A 270 -17.96 21.72 2.57
N PHE A 271 -17.00 21.11 3.26
CA PHE A 271 -15.58 21.22 2.89
C PHE A 271 -15.27 20.57 1.54
N GLN A 272 -15.88 19.44 1.24
CA GLN A 272 -15.74 18.74 -0.05
C GLN A 272 -16.16 19.62 -1.23
N LEU A 273 -17.34 20.24 -1.15
CA LEU A 273 -17.84 21.14 -2.21
C LEU A 273 -16.90 22.34 -2.40
N THR A 274 -16.39 22.90 -1.31
CA THR A 274 -15.41 23.99 -1.35
C THR A 274 -14.07 23.54 -1.96
N ALA A 275 -13.61 22.35 -1.60
CA ALA A 275 -12.38 21.76 -2.10
C ALA A 275 -12.44 21.52 -3.61
N TYR A 276 -13.59 21.13 -4.17
CA TYR A 276 -13.77 21.02 -5.61
C TYR A 276 -13.59 22.36 -6.34
N CYS A 277 -14.09 23.48 -5.79
CA CYS A 277 -13.82 24.79 -6.37
C CYS A 277 -12.31 25.10 -6.39
N ILE A 278 -11.63 24.86 -5.26
CA ILE A 278 -10.16 25.07 -5.15
C ILE A 278 -9.41 24.19 -6.15
N GLY A 279 -9.75 22.89 -6.21
CA GLY A 279 -9.11 21.93 -7.10
C GLY A 279 -9.29 22.29 -8.58
N HIS A 280 -10.45 22.84 -8.97
CA HIS A 280 -10.64 23.36 -10.32
C HIS A 280 -9.73 24.56 -10.60
N GLU A 281 -9.78 25.58 -9.76
CA GLU A 281 -8.99 26.82 -9.94
C GLU A 281 -7.49 26.55 -9.96
N ARG A 282 -7.04 25.54 -9.20
CA ARG A 282 -5.64 25.10 -9.15
C ARG A 282 -5.26 24.10 -10.24
N GLY A 283 -6.21 23.63 -11.04
CA GLY A 283 -5.97 22.66 -12.11
C GLY A 283 -5.72 21.22 -11.65
N TRP A 284 -5.99 20.88 -10.38
CA TRP A 284 -5.74 19.57 -9.77
C TRP A 284 -6.72 18.48 -10.21
N ALA A 285 -7.82 18.84 -10.87
CA ALA A 285 -8.73 17.89 -11.52
C ALA A 285 -9.51 18.57 -12.66
N GLU A 286 -10.14 17.78 -13.53
CA GLU A 286 -10.92 18.33 -14.63
C GLU A 286 -12.19 19.03 -14.14
N LYS A 287 -12.45 20.25 -14.63
CA LYS A 287 -13.67 21.01 -14.33
C LYS A 287 -14.93 20.16 -14.50
N ARG A 288 -15.07 19.50 -15.64
CA ARG A 288 -16.27 18.71 -15.98
C ARG A 288 -16.48 17.53 -15.02
N GLU A 289 -15.40 16.88 -14.59
CA GLU A 289 -15.47 15.81 -13.59
C GLU A 289 -15.98 16.36 -12.25
N LEU A 290 -15.40 17.47 -11.79
CA LEU A 290 -15.77 18.11 -10.53
C LEU A 290 -17.22 18.61 -10.55
N GLU A 291 -17.67 19.24 -11.63
CA GLU A 291 -19.07 19.64 -11.80
C GLU A 291 -20.02 18.43 -11.72
N LYS A 292 -19.66 17.31 -12.37
CA LYS A 292 -20.46 16.08 -12.30
C LYS A 292 -20.56 15.56 -10.86
N ARG A 293 -19.46 15.58 -10.10
CA ARG A 293 -19.44 15.19 -8.69
C ARG A 293 -20.31 16.11 -7.83
N VAL A 294 -20.19 17.43 -8.00
CA VAL A 294 -21.05 18.43 -7.30
C VAL A 294 -22.53 18.18 -7.58
N VAL A 295 -22.91 18.03 -8.85
CA VAL A 295 -24.30 17.77 -9.24
C VAL A 295 -24.82 16.47 -8.61
N ASN A 296 -24.00 15.42 -8.56
CA ASN A 296 -24.37 14.16 -7.92
C ASN A 296 -24.63 14.35 -6.41
N VAL A 297 -23.70 14.99 -5.70
CA VAL A 297 -23.83 15.30 -4.26
C VAL A 297 -25.11 16.09 -3.98
N LEU A 298 -25.37 17.16 -4.73
CA LEU A 298 -26.55 18.01 -4.50
C LEU A 298 -27.87 17.30 -4.84
N ARG A 299 -27.90 16.47 -5.89
CA ARG A 299 -29.07 15.66 -6.23
C ARG A 299 -29.35 14.62 -5.16
N ASN A 300 -28.32 13.96 -4.65
CA ASN A 300 -28.45 12.95 -3.61
C ASN A 300 -28.91 13.57 -2.30
N LEU A 301 -28.29 14.67 -1.85
CA LEU A 301 -28.75 15.41 -0.66
C LEU A 301 -30.24 15.78 -0.75
N ARG A 302 -30.67 16.32 -1.90
CA ARG A 302 -32.08 16.69 -2.13
C ARG A 302 -33.04 15.50 -2.07
N ALA A 303 -32.57 14.31 -2.45
CA ALA A 303 -33.39 13.10 -2.47
C ALA A 303 -33.48 12.39 -1.11
N LEU A 304 -32.64 12.77 -0.13
CA LEU A 304 -32.63 12.13 1.17
C LEU A 304 -33.93 12.38 1.96
N PRO A 305 -34.39 11.40 2.75
CA PRO A 305 -35.60 11.52 3.53
C PRO A 305 -35.45 12.55 4.65
N MET A 306 -36.41 13.47 4.75
CA MET A 306 -36.48 14.50 5.80
C MET A 306 -37.69 14.26 6.69
N GLY A 307 -37.58 14.53 7.99
CA GLY A 307 -38.71 14.35 8.91
C GLY A 307 -38.37 14.63 10.38
N PRO A 308 -39.37 14.72 11.28
CA PRO A 308 -39.16 14.95 12.71
C PRO A 308 -38.75 13.68 13.48
N GLU A 309 -38.75 12.52 12.83
CA GLU A 309 -38.43 11.24 13.46
C GLU A 309 -36.95 11.20 13.88
N GLY A 310 -36.69 10.77 15.11
CA GLY A 310 -35.32 10.62 15.62
C GLY A 310 -34.60 9.38 15.08
N GLY A 311 -33.29 9.32 15.35
CA GLY A 311 -32.43 8.22 14.91
C GLY A 311 -31.94 8.36 13.47
N THR A 312 -31.55 7.25 12.85
CA THR A 312 -30.89 7.20 11.53
C THR A 312 -31.87 7.03 10.35
N VAL A 313 -33.18 7.17 10.58
CA VAL A 313 -34.23 6.95 9.56
C VAL A 313 -34.38 8.15 8.62
N ARG A 314 -33.97 9.34 9.07
CA ARG A 314 -33.99 10.59 8.30
C ARG A 314 -32.58 11.14 8.22
N ALA A 315 -32.30 11.87 7.15
CA ALA A 315 -31.03 12.58 6.95
C ALA A 315 -31.11 14.06 7.36
N GLY A 316 -32.24 14.50 7.92
CA GLY A 316 -32.44 15.89 8.26
C GLY A 316 -33.87 16.29 8.61
N HIS A 317 -34.02 17.51 9.12
CA HIS A 317 -35.30 18.14 9.46
C HIS A 317 -35.36 19.59 8.98
N ARG A 318 -36.45 19.98 8.32
CA ARG A 318 -36.71 21.37 7.87
C ARG A 318 -35.55 22.02 7.09
N GLY A 319 -34.87 21.24 6.25
CA GLY A 319 -33.75 21.71 5.42
C GLY A 319 -32.38 21.69 6.11
N PHE A 320 -32.30 21.30 7.39
CA PHE A 320 -31.03 21.04 8.08
C PHE A 320 -30.70 19.55 8.00
N TYR A 321 -29.49 19.22 7.55
CA TYR A 321 -28.99 17.85 7.48
C TYR A 321 -28.24 17.49 8.76
N TYR A 322 -28.28 16.21 9.14
CA TYR A 322 -27.46 15.63 10.20
C TYR A 322 -26.96 14.25 9.79
#